data_AF-A0A955DHV2-F1
#
_entry.id   AF-A0A955DHV2-F1
#
_cell.length_a   1.000
_cell.length_b   1.000
_cell.length_c   1.000
_cell.angle_alpha   90.00
_cell.angle_beta   90.00
_cell.angle_gamma   90.00
#
_symmetry.space_group_name_H-M   'P 1'
#
loop_
_entity.id
_entity.type
_entity.pdbx_description
1 polymer ?
#
loop_
_entity_poly.entity_id
_entity_poly.type
_entity_poly.pdbx_seq_one_letter_code
_entity_poly.pdbx_strand_id
1 'polypeptide(L)'
;MRAGVDSLQQLYGSGKPWFFVHAAAQIAASADGIGEVLRLLLDDKRPWLPESQLPSVKEWLSLYRQHRRVQATAFEAYAGQPLEATMREPSQEEQEFLLRMFIGVSFESKGETFQRAIDGVEDGLAGDDESFDRFTTSSEGLFFFRVWLPCWLVYHKLPGQLLREARLGDDDALDKLLRLDKSVLGDPGIAQRWHAITLRGSALERRRLVAALKGKPKGSFDGAWVRSGLAGMISQMAKTFGCTATAPEIAAIFDAVEQRNGNLVDSKLPVGESLAKAIQRNRDWPGLPRLPDVK
;
A
#
# COMPACT_ATOMS: atom_id res chain seq x y z
N MET A 1 -13.30 0.84 24.45
CA MET A 1 -11.86 1.15 24.50
C MET A 1 -11.03 0.07 25.18
N ARG A 2 -11.33 -0.43 26.40
CA ARG A 2 -10.52 -1.49 27.06
C ARG A 2 -10.39 -2.81 26.27
N ALA A 3 -11.48 -3.32 25.70
CA ALA A 3 -11.48 -4.60 24.99
C ALA A 3 -10.50 -4.71 23.80
N GLY A 4 -10.27 -3.62 23.06
CA GLY A 4 -9.35 -3.61 21.91
C GLY A 4 -7.89 -3.65 22.35
N VAL A 5 -7.59 -3.02 23.49
CA VAL A 5 -6.27 -3.06 24.12
C VAL A 5 -5.96 -4.47 24.60
N ASP A 6 -6.92 -5.13 25.25
CA ASP A 6 -6.76 -6.49 25.74
C ASP A 6 -6.48 -7.47 24.58
N SER A 7 -7.13 -7.27 23.44
CA SER A 7 -6.94 -8.10 22.23
C SER A 7 -5.53 -7.95 21.63
N LEU A 8 -5.01 -6.72 21.52
CA LEU A 8 -3.64 -6.50 21.06
C LEU A 8 -2.62 -7.00 22.09
N GLN A 9 -2.84 -6.76 23.38
CA GLN A 9 -1.99 -7.27 24.46
C GLN A 9 -1.92 -8.80 24.45
N GLN A 10 -3.02 -9.49 24.18
CA GLN A 10 -3.04 -10.93 24.03
C GLN A 10 -2.15 -11.38 22.85
N LEU A 11 -2.15 -10.63 21.74
CA LEU A 11 -1.24 -10.90 20.61
C LEU A 11 0.22 -10.65 20.99
N TYR A 12 0.54 -9.58 21.71
CA TYR A 12 1.89 -9.33 22.24
C TYR A 12 2.34 -10.44 23.21
N GLY A 13 1.44 -10.96 24.05
CA GLY A 13 1.71 -12.05 24.99
C GLY A 13 1.84 -13.44 24.36
N SER A 14 1.55 -13.59 23.06
CA SER A 14 1.54 -14.89 22.36
C SER A 14 2.91 -15.37 21.85
N GLY A 15 4.00 -14.69 22.24
CA GLY A 15 5.35 -15.00 21.78
C GLY A 15 5.64 -14.57 20.33
N LYS A 16 4.78 -13.75 19.73
CA LYS A 16 5.02 -13.15 18.42
C LYS A 16 6.00 -11.97 18.55
N PRO A 17 6.88 -11.73 17.56
CA PRO A 17 7.76 -10.57 17.58
C PRO A 17 6.97 -9.27 17.75
N TRP A 18 7.38 -8.42 18.69
CA TRP A 18 6.67 -7.17 19.00
C TRP A 18 6.47 -6.31 17.74
N PHE A 19 7.49 -6.25 16.88
CA PHE A 19 7.49 -5.46 15.65
C PHE A 19 6.42 -5.96 14.67
N PHE A 20 6.21 -7.27 14.60
CA PHE A 20 5.16 -7.84 13.77
C PHE A 20 3.78 -7.37 14.23
N VAL A 21 3.49 -7.50 15.53
CA VAL A 21 2.18 -7.11 16.08
C VAL A 21 1.92 -5.61 15.85
N HIS A 22 2.96 -4.80 16.07
CA HIS A 22 2.93 -3.36 15.84
C HIS A 22 2.65 -2.99 14.38
N ALA A 23 3.44 -3.54 13.45
CA ALA A 23 3.28 -3.26 12.03
C ALA A 23 1.94 -3.78 11.50
N ALA A 24 1.46 -4.92 11.99
CA ALA A 24 0.15 -5.45 11.62
C ALA A 24 -1.00 -4.53 12.08
N ALA A 25 -0.91 -3.98 13.29
CA ALA A 25 -1.87 -2.99 13.77
C ALA A 25 -1.84 -1.69 12.95
N GLN A 26 -0.65 -1.20 12.56
CA GLN A 26 -0.51 -0.04 11.67
C GLN A 26 -1.16 -0.27 10.31
N ILE A 27 -0.92 -1.44 9.73
CA ILE A 27 -1.51 -1.84 8.45
C ILE A 27 -3.04 -1.86 8.54
N ALA A 28 -3.58 -2.50 9.58
CA ALA A 28 -5.03 -2.53 9.81
C ALA A 28 -5.62 -1.13 10.01
N ALA A 29 -4.97 -0.29 10.82
CA ALA A 29 -5.37 1.09 11.06
C ALA A 29 -5.35 1.97 9.80
N SER A 30 -4.47 1.66 8.86
CA SER A 30 -4.33 2.41 7.61
C SER A 30 -5.33 1.97 6.53
N ALA A 31 -6.16 0.95 6.77
CA ALA A 31 -6.99 0.33 5.74
C ALA A 31 -7.99 1.29 5.09
N ASP A 32 -8.67 2.12 5.87
CA ASP A 32 -9.61 3.11 5.32
C ASP A 32 -8.90 4.23 4.57
N GLY A 33 -7.79 4.74 5.12
CA GLY A 33 -6.96 5.74 4.47
C GLY A 33 -6.45 5.24 3.12
N ILE A 34 -5.85 4.05 3.08
CA ILE A 34 -5.39 3.39 1.83
C ILE A 34 -6.54 3.23 0.83
N GLY A 35 -7.71 2.80 1.28
CA GLY A 35 -8.88 2.66 0.40
C GLY A 35 -9.32 3.98 -0.22
N GLU A 36 -9.33 5.05 0.57
CA GLU A 36 -9.65 6.40 0.09
C GLU A 36 -8.59 6.92 -0.88
N VAL A 37 -7.30 6.73 -0.59
CA VAL A 37 -6.20 7.09 -1.49
C VAL A 37 -6.40 6.45 -2.86
N LEU A 38 -6.63 5.14 -2.87
CA LEU A 38 -6.86 4.38 -4.10
C LEU A 38 -8.09 4.91 -4.82
N ARG A 39 -9.20 5.12 -4.12
CA ARG A 39 -10.41 5.64 -4.74
C ARG A 39 -10.17 6.99 -5.43
N LEU A 40 -9.46 7.91 -4.76
CA LEU A 40 -9.11 9.22 -5.30
C LEU A 40 -8.18 9.13 -6.52
N LEU A 41 -7.14 8.28 -6.44
CA LEU A 41 -6.21 8.02 -7.54
C LEU A 41 -6.93 7.51 -8.78
N LEU A 42 -7.88 6.59 -8.59
CA LEU A 42 -8.55 5.90 -9.67
C LEU A 42 -9.67 6.70 -10.31
N ASP A 43 -10.22 7.66 -9.58
CA ASP A 43 -11.22 8.58 -10.11
C ASP A 43 -10.58 9.70 -10.97
N ASP A 44 -9.24 9.79 -11.05
CA ASP A 44 -8.49 10.86 -11.74
C ASP A 44 -8.98 12.27 -11.34
N LYS A 45 -9.56 12.37 -10.13
CA LYS A 45 -10.29 13.55 -9.66
C LYS A 45 -9.37 14.65 -9.12
N ARG A 46 -8.05 14.44 -9.06
CA ARG A 46 -7.11 15.44 -8.55
C ARG A 46 -5.76 15.44 -9.27
N PRO A 47 -5.27 16.62 -9.69
CA PRO A 47 -3.85 16.83 -9.91
C PRO A 47 -3.16 16.89 -8.53
N TRP A 48 -2.38 15.87 -8.21
CA TRP A 48 -1.68 15.73 -6.92
C TRP A 48 -0.64 16.82 -6.68
N LEU A 49 -0.14 17.42 -7.76
CA LEU A 49 0.75 18.57 -7.74
C LEU A 49 0.42 19.48 -8.95
N PRO A 50 0.75 20.78 -8.89
CA PRO A 50 0.83 21.64 -10.06
C PRO A 50 1.67 20.98 -11.16
N GLU A 51 1.33 21.24 -12.43
CA GLU A 51 2.05 20.66 -13.58
C GLU A 51 3.57 20.97 -13.54
N SER A 52 3.94 22.12 -12.99
CA SER A 52 5.33 22.55 -12.81
C SER A 52 6.14 21.71 -11.81
N GLN A 53 5.46 20.94 -10.95
CA GLN A 53 6.07 20.08 -9.94
C GLN A 53 6.02 18.60 -10.33
N LEU A 54 5.43 18.27 -11.50
CA LEU A 54 5.44 16.90 -11.98
C LEU A 54 6.84 16.52 -12.48
N PRO A 55 7.34 15.32 -12.13
CA PRO A 55 8.62 14.84 -12.62
C PRO A 55 8.59 14.68 -14.14
N SER A 56 9.76 14.83 -14.76
CA SER A 56 9.90 14.54 -16.19
C SER A 56 9.57 13.08 -16.49
N VAL A 57 9.09 12.76 -17.70
CA VAL A 57 8.82 11.38 -18.13
C VAL A 57 10.05 10.47 -17.92
N LYS A 58 11.26 10.99 -18.18
CA LYS A 58 12.51 10.24 -17.97
C LYS A 58 12.75 9.90 -16.50
N GLU A 59 12.55 10.86 -15.61
CA GLU A 59 12.66 10.68 -14.16
C GLU A 59 11.62 9.68 -13.67
N TRP A 60 10.37 9.85 -14.07
CA TRP A 60 9.26 8.96 -13.72
C TRP A 60 9.51 7.50 -14.15
N LEU A 61 9.96 7.29 -15.39
CA LEU A 61 10.30 5.96 -15.90
C LEU A 61 11.51 5.34 -15.17
N SER A 62 12.38 6.15 -14.58
CA SER A 62 13.49 5.65 -13.75
C SER A 62 12.98 5.01 -12.45
N LEU A 63 11.86 5.49 -11.90
CA LEU A 63 11.25 4.98 -10.67
C LEU A 63 10.72 3.56 -10.83
N TYR A 64 10.29 3.14 -12.03
CA TYR A 64 9.99 1.73 -12.32
C TYR A 64 11.19 0.81 -12.08
N ARG A 65 12.40 1.27 -12.41
CA ARG A 65 13.64 0.51 -12.20
C ARG A 65 14.09 0.57 -10.74
N GLN A 66 13.78 1.67 -10.06
CA GLN A 66 14.09 1.93 -8.66
C GLN A 66 12.94 1.60 -7.70
N HIS A 67 11.94 0.81 -8.12
CA HIS A 67 10.72 0.57 -7.35
C HIS A 67 10.96 0.01 -5.93
N ARG A 68 12.08 -0.68 -5.69
CA ARG A 68 12.48 -1.14 -4.34
C ARG A 68 12.99 0.00 -3.46
N ARG A 69 13.70 0.97 -4.03
CA ARG A 69 14.10 2.19 -3.33
C ARG A 69 12.88 3.01 -2.97
N VAL A 70 11.94 3.19 -3.92
CA VAL A 70 10.67 3.88 -3.65
C VAL A 70 9.92 3.22 -2.50
N GLN A 71 9.85 1.88 -2.50
CA GLN A 71 9.27 1.12 -1.39
C GLN A 71 9.98 1.41 -0.06
N ALA A 72 11.31 1.37 -0.02
CA ALA A 72 12.08 1.65 1.20
C ALA A 72 11.84 3.07 1.71
N THR A 73 11.89 4.07 0.84
CA THR A 73 11.61 5.47 1.18
C THR A 73 10.18 5.66 1.68
N ALA A 74 9.19 4.97 1.11
CA ALA A 74 7.82 4.99 1.60
C ALA A 74 7.72 4.41 3.02
N PHE A 75 8.42 3.31 3.29
CA PHE A 75 8.46 2.72 4.63
C PHE A 75 9.15 3.63 5.65
N GLU A 76 10.29 4.23 5.30
CA GLU A 76 11.00 5.18 6.16
C GLU A 76 10.14 6.41 6.46
N ALA A 77 9.49 6.99 5.44
CA ALA A 77 8.60 8.13 5.59
C ALA A 77 7.39 7.78 6.48
N TYR A 78 6.85 6.57 6.37
CA TYR A 78 5.74 6.10 7.19
C TYR A 78 6.16 5.80 8.63
N ALA A 79 7.33 5.19 8.82
CA ALA A 79 7.86 4.82 10.13
C ALA A 79 8.42 6.01 10.91
N GLY A 80 8.71 7.13 10.23
CA GLY A 80 9.37 8.31 10.80
C GLY A 80 10.84 8.08 11.18
N GLN A 81 11.40 6.90 10.87
CA GLN A 81 12.76 6.51 11.20
C GLN A 81 13.25 5.39 10.25
N PRO A 82 14.57 5.15 10.16
CA PRO A 82 15.11 4.06 9.37
C PRO A 82 14.57 2.69 9.81
N LEU A 83 14.42 1.77 8.85
CA LEU A 83 13.87 0.43 9.12
C LEU A 83 14.69 -0.30 10.19
N GLU A 84 16.00 -0.14 10.17
CA GLU A 84 16.92 -0.74 11.16
C GLU A 84 16.62 -0.26 12.58
N ALA A 85 16.28 1.02 12.76
CA ALA A 85 15.91 1.59 14.06
C ALA A 85 14.58 1.02 14.55
N THR A 86 13.62 0.79 13.64
CA THR A 86 12.34 0.17 14.00
C THR A 86 12.44 -1.31 14.39
N MET A 87 13.54 -2.01 14.06
CA MET A 87 13.71 -3.43 14.39
C MET A 87 14.30 -3.69 15.79
N ARG A 88 14.77 -2.66 16.51
CA ARG A 88 15.26 -2.80 17.89
C ARG A 88 14.11 -3.22 18.81
N GLU A 89 14.33 -4.23 19.66
CA GLU A 89 13.33 -4.57 20.68
C GLU A 89 13.19 -3.44 21.71
N PRO A 90 12.00 -2.83 21.83
CA PRO A 90 11.74 -1.78 22.80
C PRO A 90 11.65 -2.39 24.19
N SER A 91 12.07 -1.61 25.19
CA SER A 91 11.85 -1.94 26.60
C SER A 91 10.36 -2.12 26.88
N GLN A 92 10.00 -2.78 27.99
CA GLN A 92 8.59 -2.96 28.35
C GLN A 92 7.86 -1.62 28.51
N GLU A 93 8.53 -0.59 29.03
CA GLU A 93 7.98 0.76 29.13
C GLU A 93 7.78 1.40 27.75
N GLU A 94 8.73 1.22 26.83
CA GLU A 94 8.60 1.66 25.43
C GLU A 94 7.47 0.90 24.72
N GLN A 95 7.29 -0.40 24.98
CA GLN A 95 6.19 -1.20 24.44
C GLN A 95 4.84 -0.68 24.93
N GLU A 96 4.69 -0.43 26.24
CA GLU A 96 3.49 0.17 26.79
C GLU A 96 3.25 1.58 26.26
N PHE A 97 4.30 2.39 26.13
CA PHE A 97 4.22 3.72 25.56
C PHE A 97 3.79 3.67 24.09
N LEU A 98 4.40 2.81 23.28
CA LEU A 98 4.04 2.60 21.87
C LEU A 98 2.62 2.08 21.74
N LEU A 99 2.21 1.11 22.57
CA LEU A 99 0.82 0.66 22.68
C LEU A 99 -0.10 1.83 23.00
N ARG A 100 0.23 2.65 24.00
CA ARG A 100 -0.56 3.82 24.40
C ARG A 100 -0.55 4.92 23.33
N MET A 101 0.54 5.14 22.60
CA MET A 101 0.60 6.05 21.46
C MET A 101 -0.28 5.54 20.32
N PHE A 102 -0.27 4.24 20.05
CA PHE A 102 -1.19 3.62 19.10
C PHE A 102 -2.64 3.79 19.52
N ILE A 103 -2.91 3.70 20.82
CA ILE A 103 -4.24 3.88 21.39
C ILE A 103 -4.63 5.37 21.48
N GLY A 104 -3.65 6.29 21.54
CA GLY A 104 -3.83 7.72 21.80
C GLY A 104 -3.76 8.64 20.58
N VAL A 105 -2.96 8.31 19.56
CA VAL A 105 -2.89 9.05 18.30
C VAL A 105 -4.06 8.62 17.43
N SER A 106 -5.13 9.43 17.33
CA SER A 106 -6.23 9.11 16.42
C SER A 106 -5.67 9.13 15.00
N PHE A 107 -5.88 8.05 14.24
CA PHE A 107 -5.52 8.06 12.82
C PHE A 107 -6.47 8.95 12.00
N GLU A 108 -7.56 9.45 12.62
CA GLU A 108 -8.27 10.64 12.12
C GLU A 108 -7.27 11.76 11.85
N SER A 109 -6.25 11.98 12.69
CA SER A 109 -5.24 13.01 12.41
C SER A 109 -4.38 12.69 11.19
N LYS A 110 -3.98 11.43 10.92
CA LYS A 110 -3.16 11.07 9.75
C LYS A 110 -3.96 10.87 8.45
N GLY A 111 -5.18 10.38 8.55
CA GLY A 111 -6.15 10.37 7.44
C GLY A 111 -6.54 11.79 7.06
N GLU A 112 -6.73 12.66 8.05
CA GLU A 112 -6.84 14.11 7.84
C GLU A 112 -5.53 14.72 7.36
N THR A 113 -4.35 14.34 7.85
CA THR A 113 -3.06 14.85 7.31
C THR A 113 -2.89 14.46 5.86
N PHE A 114 -3.20 13.21 5.51
CA PHE A 114 -3.18 12.74 4.13
C PHE A 114 -4.24 13.47 3.29
N GLN A 115 -5.45 13.62 3.81
CA GLN A 115 -6.53 14.36 3.16
C GLN A 115 -6.20 15.86 3.04
N ARG A 116 -5.51 16.47 4.00
CA ARG A 116 -5.04 17.87 4.03
C ARG A 116 -3.87 18.09 3.06
N ALA A 117 -2.93 17.14 3.01
CA ALA A 117 -1.87 17.08 2.01
C ALA A 117 -2.46 16.94 0.60
N ILE A 118 -3.53 16.15 0.45
CA ILE A 118 -4.31 16.07 -0.79
C ILE A 118 -5.15 17.32 -1.06
N ASP A 119 -5.69 17.97 -0.02
CA ASP A 119 -6.51 19.18 -0.11
C ASP A 119 -5.68 20.46 -0.29
N GLY A 120 -4.35 20.36 -0.25
CA GLY A 120 -3.44 21.49 -0.46
C GLY A 120 -3.64 22.61 0.56
N VAL A 121 -4.09 22.27 1.77
CA VAL A 121 -4.36 23.27 2.81
C VAL A 121 -3.04 23.82 3.35
N GLU A 122 -2.72 25.06 3.00
CA GLU A 122 -1.53 25.82 3.44
C GLU A 122 -1.55 26.20 4.94
N ASP A 123 -2.63 25.91 5.68
CA ASP A 123 -2.77 26.31 7.08
C ASP A 123 -2.01 25.36 8.03
N GLY A 124 -0.71 25.58 8.12
CA GLY A 124 0.01 25.97 9.34
C GLY A 124 -0.19 25.18 10.65
N LEU A 125 -0.72 23.95 10.64
CA LEU A 125 -0.82 23.09 11.81
C LEU A 125 -0.18 21.74 11.52
N ALA A 126 1.15 21.77 11.47
CA ALA A 126 2.02 20.61 11.46
C ALA A 126 1.74 19.76 12.72
N GLY A 127 1.24 18.54 12.51
CA GLY A 127 1.84 17.45 13.27
C GLY A 127 3.29 17.32 12.80
N ASP A 128 4.21 16.97 13.69
CA ASP A 128 5.66 16.87 13.44
C ASP A 128 6.10 15.90 12.30
N ASP A 129 5.21 15.46 11.43
CA ASP A 129 5.48 14.49 10.35
C ASP A 129 5.87 15.18 9.02
N GLU A 130 6.70 16.23 9.08
CA GLU A 130 7.30 16.90 7.90
C GLU A 130 7.96 15.89 6.93
N SER A 131 8.39 14.73 7.44
CA SER A 131 8.92 13.64 6.62
C SER A 131 7.87 13.05 5.68
N PHE A 132 6.66 12.80 6.18
CA PHE A 132 5.60 12.20 5.40
C PHE A 132 5.04 13.18 4.36
N ASP A 133 4.84 14.45 4.72
CA ASP A 133 4.37 15.48 3.79
C ASP A 133 5.39 15.72 2.65
N ARG A 134 6.69 15.79 2.98
CA ARG A 134 7.75 15.84 1.96
C ARG A 134 7.76 14.59 1.08
N PHE A 135 7.48 13.43 1.63
CA PHE A 135 7.40 12.21 0.84
C PHE A 135 6.20 12.25 -0.11
N THR A 136 4.99 12.55 0.36
CA THR A 136 3.78 12.57 -0.48
C THR A 136 3.86 13.54 -1.66
N THR A 137 4.64 14.61 -1.51
CA THR A 137 4.90 15.63 -2.54
C THR A 137 6.13 15.35 -3.41
N SER A 138 6.93 14.34 -3.08
CA SER A 138 8.09 13.93 -3.89
C SER A 138 7.70 13.08 -5.10
N SER A 139 8.57 13.01 -6.10
CA SER A 139 8.43 12.11 -7.25
C SER A 139 8.25 10.64 -6.82
N GLU A 140 8.98 10.21 -5.79
CA GLU A 140 8.88 8.88 -5.19
C GLU A 140 7.52 8.64 -4.53
N GLY A 141 7.00 9.60 -3.76
CA GLY A 141 5.68 9.48 -3.15
C GLY A 141 4.56 9.46 -4.17
N LEU A 142 4.60 10.36 -5.14
CA LEU A 142 3.66 10.35 -6.26
C LEU A 142 3.69 9.01 -7.01
N PHE A 143 4.88 8.50 -7.31
CA PHE A 143 5.03 7.20 -7.96
C PHE A 143 4.55 6.06 -7.06
N PHE A 144 4.82 6.14 -5.76
CA PHE A 144 4.41 5.14 -4.79
C PHE A 144 2.88 5.01 -4.78
N PHE A 145 2.17 6.13 -4.62
CA PHE A 145 0.71 6.10 -4.59
C PHE A 145 0.11 5.80 -5.96
N ARG A 146 0.61 6.40 -7.05
CA ARG A 146 -0.01 6.27 -8.38
C ARG A 146 0.28 4.95 -9.09
N VAL A 147 1.47 4.38 -8.86
CA VAL A 147 1.94 3.21 -9.60
C VAL A 147 2.25 2.06 -8.66
N TRP A 148 3.13 2.28 -7.68
CA TRP A 148 3.65 1.19 -6.86
C TRP A 148 2.56 0.47 -6.07
N LEU A 149 1.80 1.23 -5.30
CA LEU A 149 0.77 0.72 -4.40
C LEU A 149 -0.37 0.04 -5.17
N PRO A 150 -0.92 0.60 -6.25
CA PRO A 150 -1.90 -0.10 -7.09
C PRO A 150 -1.33 -1.33 -7.82
N CYS A 151 -0.09 -1.29 -8.33
CA CYS A 151 0.54 -2.48 -8.92
C CYS A 151 0.60 -3.61 -7.89
N TRP A 152 1.03 -3.26 -6.69
CA TRP A 152 1.17 -4.18 -5.58
C TRP A 152 -0.21 -4.71 -5.18
N LEU A 153 -1.17 -3.85 -4.80
CA LEU A 153 -2.53 -4.20 -4.33
C LEU A 153 -3.38 -4.93 -5.37
N VAL A 154 -3.47 -4.42 -6.59
CA VAL A 154 -4.48 -4.86 -7.57
C VAL A 154 -3.96 -6.02 -8.40
N TYR A 155 -2.67 -6.00 -8.73
CA TYR A 155 -2.08 -6.94 -9.67
C TYR A 155 -1.12 -7.92 -9.02
N HIS A 156 -0.84 -7.79 -7.73
CA HIS A 156 0.13 -8.60 -6.98
C HIS A 156 1.49 -8.69 -7.71
N LYS A 157 1.91 -7.57 -8.31
CA LYS A 157 3.17 -7.45 -9.06
C LYS A 157 3.89 -6.17 -8.69
N LEU A 158 5.22 -6.21 -8.71
CA LEU A 158 6.01 -4.98 -8.59
C LEU A 158 5.98 -4.20 -9.91
N PRO A 159 6.03 -2.85 -9.90
CA PRO A 159 6.03 -2.05 -11.13
C PRO A 159 7.12 -2.47 -12.12
N GLY A 160 8.32 -2.75 -11.63
CA GLY A 160 9.43 -3.20 -12.48
C GLY A 160 9.19 -4.56 -13.14
N GLN A 161 8.43 -5.46 -12.49
CA GLN A 161 8.04 -6.75 -13.07
C GLN A 161 7.02 -6.56 -14.20
N LEU A 162 5.95 -5.79 -13.95
CA LEU A 162 4.95 -5.47 -14.96
C LEU A 162 5.57 -4.78 -16.18
N LEU A 163 6.46 -3.80 -15.97
CA LEU A 163 7.16 -3.12 -17.06
C LEU A 163 8.02 -4.09 -17.87
N ARG A 164 8.72 -5.01 -17.20
CA ARG A 164 9.54 -6.02 -17.88
C ARG A 164 8.69 -6.97 -18.71
N GLU A 165 7.60 -7.49 -18.15
CA GLU A 165 6.67 -8.38 -18.87
C GLU A 165 6.05 -7.69 -20.09
N ALA A 166 5.58 -6.46 -19.93
CA ALA A 166 5.01 -5.67 -21.02
C ALA A 166 6.02 -5.45 -22.16
N ARG A 167 7.30 -5.16 -21.84
CA ARG A 167 8.38 -5.06 -22.84
C ARG A 167 8.64 -6.39 -23.56
N LEU A 168 8.41 -7.52 -22.91
CA LEU A 168 8.56 -8.86 -23.49
C LEU A 168 7.35 -9.29 -24.33
N GLY A 169 6.34 -8.42 -24.48
CA GLY A 169 5.16 -8.68 -25.30
C GLY A 169 3.99 -9.30 -24.53
N ASP A 170 4.00 -9.27 -23.20
CA ASP A 170 2.80 -9.59 -22.41
C ASP A 170 1.79 -8.43 -22.51
N ASP A 171 0.76 -8.62 -23.35
CA ASP A 171 -0.27 -7.62 -23.59
C ASP A 171 -1.21 -7.44 -22.37
N ASP A 172 -1.29 -8.43 -21.48
CA ASP A 172 -2.01 -8.29 -20.21
C ASP A 172 -1.25 -7.37 -19.25
N ALA A 173 0.08 -7.51 -19.17
CA ALA A 173 0.91 -6.59 -18.40
C ALA A 173 0.87 -5.17 -18.98
N LEU A 174 0.88 -5.01 -20.31
CA LEU A 174 0.74 -3.71 -20.96
C LEU A 174 -0.63 -3.08 -20.67
N ASP A 175 -1.74 -3.82 -20.78
CA ASP A 175 -3.09 -3.33 -20.43
C ASP A 175 -3.15 -2.88 -18.95
N LYS A 176 -2.51 -3.62 -18.03
CA LYS A 176 -2.45 -3.26 -16.61
C LYS A 176 -1.68 -1.95 -16.37
N LEU A 177 -0.52 -1.78 -17.01
CA LEU A 177 0.28 -0.56 -16.90
C LEU A 177 -0.43 0.66 -17.48
N LEU A 178 -1.03 0.54 -18.67
CA LEU A 178 -1.71 1.68 -19.31
C LEU A 178 -2.91 2.20 -18.52
N ARG A 179 -3.55 1.33 -17.72
CA ARG A 179 -4.63 1.70 -16.80
C ARG A 179 -4.14 2.48 -15.58
N LEU A 180 -2.88 2.29 -15.19
CA LEU A 180 -2.27 2.95 -14.04
C LEU A 180 -1.56 4.24 -14.44
N ASP A 181 -0.79 4.17 -15.52
CA ASP A 181 0.18 5.18 -15.85
C ASP A 181 0.42 5.23 -17.37
N LYS A 182 -0.06 6.30 -17.99
CA LYS A 182 0.06 6.52 -19.43
C LYS A 182 1.47 6.96 -19.84
N SER A 183 2.28 7.44 -18.89
CA SER A 183 3.65 7.88 -19.17
C SER A 183 4.57 6.72 -19.57
N VAL A 184 4.17 5.47 -19.31
CA VAL A 184 4.87 4.25 -19.78
C VAL A 184 5.01 4.19 -21.29
N LEU A 185 4.17 4.92 -22.05
CA LEU A 185 4.32 5.07 -23.49
C LEU A 185 5.60 5.83 -23.88
N GLY A 186 6.19 6.59 -22.97
CA GLY A 186 7.51 7.21 -23.16
C GLY A 186 8.68 6.23 -23.03
N ASP A 187 8.44 5.00 -22.58
CA ASP A 187 9.47 3.96 -22.57
C ASP A 187 9.70 3.44 -23.99
N PRO A 188 10.95 3.41 -24.52
CA PRO A 188 11.20 3.00 -25.90
C PRO A 188 10.70 1.59 -26.23
N GLY A 189 10.81 0.63 -25.30
CA GLY A 189 10.36 -0.74 -25.52
C GLY A 189 8.84 -0.84 -25.59
N ILE A 190 8.15 -0.10 -24.72
CA ILE A 190 6.68 -0.01 -24.74
C ILE A 190 6.20 0.76 -25.97
N ALA A 191 6.84 1.87 -26.34
CA ALA A 191 6.50 2.65 -27.53
C ALA A 191 6.59 1.82 -28.81
N GLN A 192 7.67 1.04 -28.95
CA GLN A 192 7.85 0.13 -30.07
C GLN A 192 6.74 -0.94 -30.12
N ARG A 193 6.41 -1.54 -28.97
CA ARG A 193 5.32 -2.52 -28.86
C ARG A 193 3.97 -1.89 -29.23
N TRP A 194 3.66 -0.72 -28.67
CA TRP A 194 2.44 0.03 -28.95
C TRP A 194 2.28 0.34 -30.45
N HIS A 195 3.36 0.78 -31.10
CA HIS A 195 3.38 1.03 -32.53
C HIS A 195 3.11 -0.24 -33.34
N ALA A 196 3.76 -1.36 -32.99
CA ALA A 196 3.54 -2.65 -33.65
C ALA A 196 2.08 -3.11 -33.56
N ILE A 197 1.45 -2.98 -32.38
CA ILE A 197 0.04 -3.35 -32.18
C ILE A 197 -0.90 -2.43 -32.98
N THR A 198 -0.58 -1.14 -33.06
CA THR A 198 -1.37 -0.18 -33.84
C THR A 198 -1.35 -0.52 -35.33
N LEU A 199 -0.20 -0.92 -35.88
CA LEU A 199 -0.07 -1.26 -37.31
C LEU A 199 -0.56 -2.66 -37.65
N ARG A 200 -0.21 -3.67 -36.83
CA ARG A 200 -0.34 -5.09 -37.18
C ARG A 200 -1.21 -5.90 -36.22
N GLY A 201 -1.57 -5.35 -35.07
CA GLY A 201 -2.38 -6.04 -34.07
C GLY A 201 -3.79 -6.37 -34.58
N SER A 202 -4.48 -7.25 -33.87
CA SER A 202 -5.88 -7.51 -34.20
C SER A 202 -6.77 -6.29 -33.86
N ALA A 203 -7.94 -6.17 -34.48
CA ALA A 203 -8.88 -5.09 -34.15
C ALA A 203 -9.31 -5.15 -32.67
N LEU A 204 -9.45 -6.36 -32.12
CA LEU A 204 -9.80 -6.59 -30.71
C LEU A 204 -8.68 -6.11 -29.77
N GLU A 205 -7.44 -6.46 -30.08
CA GLU A 205 -6.26 -6.09 -29.31
C GLU A 205 -6.07 -4.56 -29.27
N ARG A 206 -6.18 -3.89 -30.43
CA ARG A 206 -6.15 -2.41 -30.49
C ARG A 206 -7.26 -1.78 -29.64
N ARG A 207 -8.51 -2.27 -29.78
CA ARG A 207 -9.64 -1.77 -29.00
C ARG A 207 -9.41 -1.94 -27.50
N ARG A 208 -8.89 -3.10 -27.09
CA ARG A 208 -8.58 -3.40 -25.70
C ARG A 208 -7.56 -2.41 -25.12
N LEU A 209 -6.45 -2.16 -25.80
CA LEU A 209 -5.40 -1.26 -25.31
C LEU A 209 -5.81 0.22 -25.35
N VAL A 210 -6.56 0.64 -26.36
CA VAL A 210 -7.18 1.99 -26.37
C VAL A 210 -8.17 2.16 -25.22
N ALA A 211 -8.93 1.10 -24.89
CA ALA A 211 -9.80 1.12 -23.72
C ALA A 211 -9.00 1.14 -22.41
N ALA A 212 -7.81 0.54 -22.36
CA ALA A 212 -6.92 0.60 -21.20
C ALA A 212 -6.48 2.04 -20.88
N LEU A 213 -6.14 2.84 -21.91
CA LEU A 213 -5.76 4.26 -21.74
C LEU A 213 -6.85 5.15 -21.13
N LYS A 214 -8.11 4.74 -21.25
CA LYS A 214 -9.27 5.46 -20.69
C LYS A 214 -9.84 4.76 -19.45
N GLY A 215 -9.38 3.56 -19.17
CA GLY A 215 -9.95 2.68 -18.17
C GLY A 215 -9.23 2.80 -16.85
N LYS A 216 -9.97 2.49 -15.77
CA LYS A 216 -9.38 2.28 -14.45
C LYS A 216 -8.70 0.91 -14.38
N PRO A 217 -7.81 0.70 -13.41
CA PRO A 217 -7.31 -0.62 -13.05
C PRO A 217 -8.43 -1.61 -12.83
N LYS A 218 -8.18 -2.86 -13.23
CA LYS A 218 -9.16 -3.94 -13.14
C LYS A 218 -9.17 -4.50 -11.72
N GLY A 219 -10.15 -4.11 -10.91
CA GLY A 219 -10.33 -4.59 -9.54
C GLY A 219 -11.53 -3.92 -8.86
N SER A 220 -12.00 -4.50 -7.74
CA SER A 220 -12.83 -3.76 -6.79
C SER A 220 -11.92 -2.92 -5.91
N PHE A 221 -12.39 -1.74 -5.51
CA PHE A 221 -11.72 -0.85 -4.58
C PHE A 221 -12.61 -0.51 -3.40
N ASP A 222 -13.56 -1.40 -3.10
CA ASP A 222 -14.35 -1.29 -1.89
C ASP A 222 -13.49 -1.56 -0.64
N GLY A 223 -13.95 -1.08 0.52
CA GLY A 223 -13.22 -1.22 1.78
C GLY A 223 -12.99 -2.68 2.19
N ALA A 224 -13.85 -3.61 1.76
CA ALA A 224 -13.71 -5.03 2.08
C ALA A 224 -12.57 -5.68 1.29
N TRP A 225 -12.42 -5.29 0.02
CA TRP A 225 -11.33 -5.72 -0.84
C TRP A 225 -9.99 -5.22 -0.32
N VAL A 226 -9.90 -3.94 0.07
CA VAL A 226 -8.67 -3.36 0.64
C VAL A 226 -8.27 -4.10 1.92
N ARG A 227 -9.21 -4.29 2.85
CA ARG A 227 -8.96 -5.03 4.10
C ARG A 227 -8.55 -6.48 3.84
N SER A 228 -9.15 -7.14 2.86
CA SER A 228 -8.75 -8.50 2.45
C SER A 228 -7.32 -8.56 1.93
N GLY A 229 -6.91 -7.57 1.13
CA GLY A 229 -5.54 -7.43 0.66
C GLY A 229 -4.56 -7.22 1.82
N LEU A 230 -4.86 -6.28 2.72
CA LEU A 230 -4.03 -5.96 3.88
C LEU A 230 -3.97 -7.12 4.89
N ALA A 231 -5.06 -7.87 5.09
CA ALA A 231 -5.06 -9.10 5.88
C ALA A 231 -4.10 -10.16 5.28
N GLY A 232 -4.09 -10.27 3.96
CA GLY A 232 -3.13 -11.08 3.22
C GLY A 232 -1.68 -10.65 3.45
N MET A 233 -1.41 -9.35 3.42
CA MET A 233 -0.10 -8.75 3.71
C MET A 233 0.35 -9.07 5.14
N ILE A 234 -0.52 -8.88 6.14
CA ILE A 234 -0.22 -9.21 7.54
C ILE A 234 0.14 -10.70 7.67
N SER A 235 -0.63 -11.58 7.02
CA SER A 235 -0.35 -13.03 7.06
C SER A 235 0.98 -13.42 6.38
N GLN A 236 1.40 -12.68 5.36
CA GLN A 236 2.70 -12.89 4.73
C GLN A 236 3.84 -12.33 5.57
N MET A 237 3.67 -11.14 6.16
CA MET A 237 4.63 -10.58 7.11
C MET A 237 4.89 -11.54 8.26
N ALA A 238 3.83 -12.14 8.83
CA ALA A 238 3.97 -13.15 9.88
C ALA A 238 4.95 -14.27 9.45
N LYS A 239 4.80 -14.81 8.22
CA LYS A 239 5.75 -15.80 7.69
C LYS A 239 7.17 -15.26 7.58
N THR A 240 7.33 -14.03 7.10
CA THR A 240 8.64 -13.39 6.97
C THR A 240 9.33 -13.22 8.32
N PHE A 241 8.56 -12.98 9.39
CA PHE A 241 9.04 -12.92 10.77
C PHE A 241 9.15 -14.28 11.46
N GLY A 242 8.98 -15.40 10.73
CA GLY A 242 9.07 -16.74 11.30
C GLY A 242 7.93 -17.10 12.26
N CYS A 243 6.81 -16.37 12.24
CA CYS A 243 5.65 -16.64 13.07
C CYS A 243 4.39 -16.95 12.24
N THR A 244 3.30 -17.27 12.90
CA THR A 244 1.99 -17.49 12.26
C THR A 244 0.99 -16.45 12.73
N ALA A 245 0.22 -15.91 11.80
CA ALA A 245 -0.97 -15.12 12.08
C ALA A 245 -2.17 -15.79 11.39
N THR A 246 -3.03 -16.41 12.21
CA THR A 246 -4.24 -17.09 11.79
C THR A 246 -5.32 -16.08 11.40
N ALA A 247 -6.36 -16.53 10.69
CA ALA A 247 -7.47 -15.65 10.32
C ALA A 247 -8.18 -15.01 11.53
N PRO A 248 -8.47 -15.73 12.63
CA PRO A 248 -9.03 -15.11 13.84
C PRO A 248 -8.11 -14.06 14.48
N GLU A 249 -6.81 -14.31 14.51
CA GLU A 249 -5.84 -13.34 15.05
C GLU A 249 -5.78 -12.07 14.19
N ILE A 250 -5.81 -12.22 12.86
CA ILE A 250 -5.84 -11.07 11.96
C ILE A 250 -7.16 -10.31 12.10
N ALA A 251 -8.29 -11.00 12.21
CA ALA A 251 -9.58 -10.36 12.48
C ALA A 251 -9.55 -9.55 13.79
N ALA A 252 -8.98 -10.12 14.86
CA ALA A 252 -8.84 -9.44 16.14
C ALA A 252 -8.00 -8.14 16.05
N ILE A 253 -7.01 -8.09 15.16
CA ILE A 253 -6.23 -6.86 14.90
C ILE A 253 -7.12 -5.78 14.27
N PHE A 254 -7.92 -6.13 13.26
CA PHE A 254 -8.86 -5.18 12.62
C PHE A 254 -9.97 -4.75 13.59
N ASP A 255 -10.55 -5.68 14.34
CA ASP A 255 -11.57 -5.39 15.34
C ASP A 255 -11.04 -4.45 16.44
N ALA A 256 -9.78 -4.63 16.87
CA ALA A 256 -9.16 -3.75 17.86
C ALA A 256 -9.01 -2.30 17.34
N VAL A 257 -8.77 -2.11 16.04
CA VAL A 257 -8.75 -0.79 15.41
C VAL A 257 -10.15 -0.19 15.39
N GLU A 258 -11.16 -0.94 14.95
CA GLU A 258 -12.55 -0.47 14.83
C GLU A 258 -13.19 -0.13 16.19
N GLN A 259 -12.77 -0.81 17.26
CA GLN A 259 -13.16 -0.49 18.64
C GLN A 259 -12.69 0.87 19.14
N ARG A 260 -11.71 1.52 18.48
CA ARG A 260 -11.42 2.95 18.72
C ARG A 260 -12.46 3.85 18.11
N ASN A 261 -13.01 3.46 16.96
CA ASN A 261 -14.00 4.23 16.22
C ASN A 261 -15.43 4.02 16.76
N GLY A 262 -15.58 3.33 17.89
CA GLY A 262 -16.86 3.03 18.51
C GLY A 262 -17.56 1.76 17.99
N ASN A 263 -16.95 1.07 17.03
CA ASN A 263 -17.50 -0.17 16.45
C ASN A 263 -16.99 -1.39 17.22
N LEU A 264 -17.82 -2.40 17.48
CA LEU A 264 -17.36 -3.60 18.18
C LEU A 264 -16.48 -4.51 17.31
N VAL A 265 -16.74 -4.52 16.00
CA VAL A 265 -16.12 -5.39 15.01
C VAL A 265 -15.96 -4.66 13.67
N ASP A 266 -15.00 -5.10 12.86
CA ASP A 266 -14.82 -4.62 11.50
C ASP A 266 -15.87 -5.23 10.55
N SER A 267 -16.94 -4.47 10.31
CA SER A 267 -18.03 -4.88 9.41
C SER A 267 -17.62 -5.01 7.93
N LYS A 268 -16.47 -4.44 7.53
CA LYS A 268 -15.96 -4.49 6.16
C LYS A 268 -15.04 -5.69 5.95
N LEU A 269 -14.47 -6.26 7.01
CA LEU A 269 -13.64 -7.46 6.92
C LEU A 269 -14.51 -8.72 6.77
N PRO A 270 -14.20 -9.65 5.83
CA PRO A 270 -14.85 -10.95 5.83
C PRO A 270 -14.63 -11.70 7.15
N VAL A 271 -15.54 -12.60 7.52
CA VAL A 271 -15.44 -13.39 8.76
C VAL A 271 -15.26 -14.89 8.50
N GLY A 272 -14.66 -15.59 9.47
CA GLY A 272 -14.52 -17.05 9.48
C GLY A 272 -13.75 -17.61 8.27
N GLU A 273 -14.29 -18.66 7.64
CA GLU A 273 -13.66 -19.32 6.49
C GLU A 273 -13.51 -18.38 5.28
N SER A 274 -14.41 -17.41 5.12
CA SER A 274 -14.33 -16.40 4.06
C SER A 274 -13.06 -15.56 4.19
N LEU A 275 -12.72 -15.15 5.41
CA LEU A 275 -11.48 -14.43 5.71
C LEU A 275 -10.25 -15.30 5.43
N ALA A 276 -10.26 -16.56 5.86
CA ALA A 276 -9.15 -17.47 5.61
C ALA A 276 -8.87 -17.63 4.10
N LYS A 277 -9.92 -17.77 3.28
CA LYS A 277 -9.81 -17.81 1.81
C LYS A 277 -9.37 -16.47 1.22
N ALA A 278 -9.82 -15.35 1.78
CA ALA A 278 -9.38 -14.03 1.35
C ALA A 278 -7.88 -13.83 1.63
N ILE A 279 -7.41 -14.18 2.82
CA ILE A 279 -5.99 -14.15 3.20
C ILE A 279 -5.17 -15.05 2.27
N GLN A 280 -5.62 -16.29 2.01
CA GLN A 280 -4.88 -17.22 1.15
C GLN A 280 -4.72 -16.68 -0.28
N ARG A 281 -5.79 -16.12 -0.86
CA ARG A 281 -5.75 -15.53 -2.20
C ARG A 281 -4.82 -14.32 -2.28
N ASN A 282 -4.71 -13.58 -1.19
CA ASN A 282 -3.89 -12.40 -1.05
C ASN A 282 -2.59 -12.70 -0.29
N ARG A 283 -2.01 -13.91 -0.30
CA ARG A 283 -0.81 -14.20 0.51
C ARG A 283 0.50 -14.04 -0.27
N ASP A 284 0.43 -14.11 -1.59
CA ASP A 284 1.60 -14.20 -2.47
C ASP A 284 2.03 -12.81 -2.96
N TRP A 285 2.38 -11.90 -2.04
CA TRP A 285 2.85 -10.57 -2.43
C TRP A 285 4.33 -10.58 -2.83
N PRO A 286 4.69 -9.94 -3.94
CA PRO A 286 6.08 -9.81 -4.34
C PRO A 286 6.78 -8.73 -3.51
N GLY A 287 8.05 -8.97 -3.17
CA GLY A 287 8.94 -7.90 -2.72
C GLY A 287 8.89 -7.51 -1.26
N LEU A 288 8.38 -8.36 -0.36
CA LEU A 288 8.81 -8.23 1.04
C LEU A 288 10.32 -8.49 1.11
N PRO A 289 11.13 -7.57 1.67
CA PRO A 289 12.54 -7.84 1.89
C PRO A 289 12.65 -9.15 2.65
N ARG A 290 13.54 -10.06 2.20
CA ARG A 290 14.00 -11.10 3.11
C ARG A 290 14.73 -10.36 4.22
N LEU A 291 14.18 -10.40 5.42
CA LEU A 291 14.89 -9.87 6.57
C LEU A 291 16.22 -10.61 6.67
N PRO A 292 17.31 -9.91 7.05
CA PRO A 292 18.52 -10.62 7.44
C PRO A 292 18.16 -11.64 8.52
N ASP A 293 18.79 -12.82 8.49
CA ASP A 293 18.56 -13.85 9.51
C ASP A 293 18.78 -13.22 10.89
N VAL A 294 17.68 -12.99 11.62
CA VAL A 294 17.73 -12.49 13.00
C VAL A 294 18.21 -13.66 13.84
N LYS A 295 19.48 -13.61 14.24
CA LYS A 295 20.09 -14.59 15.15
C LYS A 295 19.65 -14.36 16.58
#